data_AF-A0A3S0KJ36-F1
#
_entry.id   AF-A0A3S0KJ36-F1
#
_cell.length_a   1.000
_cell.length_b   1.000
_cell.length_c   1.000
_cell.angle_alpha   90.00
_cell.angle_beta   90.00
_cell.angle_gamma   90.00
#
_symmetry.space_group_name_H-M   'P 1'
#
loop_
_entity.id
_entity.type
_entity.pdbx_description
1 polymer ?
#
loop_
_entity_poly.entity_id
_entity_poly.type
_entity_poly.pdbx_seq_one_letter_code
_entity_poly.pdbx_strand_id
1 'polypeptide(L)'
;MTFLIYTVILILLLILIKETIHKLHALIVIIFFFILLYFLLSMLAIPFVEQLLSYVQTVPYVPQLVYSALFYQIGLFFQSLFDEEEYETFGGLVMFSIRIVLLIYWSSEFAKVLSNFSSILEKLQ
;
A
#
# COMPACT_ATOMS: atom_id res chain seq x y z
N MET A 1 11.97 18.49 12.12
CA MET A 1 12.95 19.59 11.94
C MET A 1 14.32 19.06 11.56
N THR A 2 14.91 18.15 12.34
CA THR A 2 16.25 17.58 12.08
C THR A 2 16.36 16.86 10.73
N PHE A 3 15.35 16.10 10.33
CA PHE A 3 15.33 15.38 9.05
C PHE A 3 15.24 16.30 7.83
N LEU A 4 14.47 17.38 7.94
CA LEU A 4 14.37 18.41 6.91
C LEU A 4 15.74 19.06 6.66
N ILE A 5 16.49 19.31 7.74
CA ILE A 5 17.86 19.84 7.68
C ILE A 5 18.79 18.82 6.99
N TYR A 6 18.71 17.53 7.33
CA TYR A 6 19.51 16.52 6.64
C TYR A 6 19.19 16.44 5.16
N THR A 7 17.92 16.47 4.75
CA THR A 7 17.50 16.48 3.35
C THR A 7 18.04 17.70 2.60
N VAL A 8 17.99 18.90 3.21
CA VAL A 8 18.52 20.13 2.61
C VAL A 8 20.05 20.07 2.43
N ILE A 9 20.77 19.59 3.44
CA ILE A 9 22.22 19.39 3.37
C ILE A 9 22.57 18.37 2.27
N LEU A 10 21.80 17.29 2.19
CA LEU A 10 21.95 16.24 1.18
C LEU A 10 21.78 16.77 -0.25
N ILE A 11 20.76 17.62 -0.47
CA ILE A 11 20.48 18.26 -1.76
C ILE A 11 21.61 19.24 -2.14
N LEU A 12 22.09 20.04 -1.19
CA LEU A 12 23.21 20.97 -1.40
C LEU A 12 24.49 20.24 -1.81
N LEU A 13 24.78 19.10 -1.17
CA LEU A 13 25.94 18.27 -1.51
C LEU A 13 25.84 17.69 -2.93
N LEU A 14 24.63 17.35 -3.36
CA LEU A 14 24.35 16.84 -4.71
C LEU A 14 24.55 17.90 -5.78
N ILE A 15 24.09 19.13 -5.52
CA ILE A 15 24.29 20.28 -6.40
C ILE A 15 25.79 20.59 -6.54
N LEU A 16 26.55 20.53 -5.44
CA LEU A 16 28.00 20.71 -5.47
C LEU A 16 28.70 19.67 -6.37
N ILE A 17 28.33 18.39 -6.25
CA ILE A 17 28.90 17.31 -7.07
C ILE A 17 28.55 17.46 -8.56
N LYS A 18 27.35 17.99 -8.87
CA LYS A 18 26.91 18.29 -10.23
C LYS A 18 27.83 19.25 -10.95
N GLU A 19 28.27 20.29 -10.24
CA GLU A 19 29.15 21.33 -10.79
C GLU A 19 30.59 20.84 -10.95
N THR A 20 31.06 19.94 -10.09
CA THR A 20 32.46 19.49 -10.11
C THR A 20 32.72 18.37 -11.13
N ILE A 21 31.84 17.36 -11.25
CA ILE A 21 32.09 16.19 -12.12
C ILE A 21 30.80 15.67 -12.78
N HIS A 22 30.54 16.13 -14.00
CA HIS A 22 29.27 15.88 -14.71
C HIS A 22 28.97 14.39 -14.99
N LYS A 23 29.99 13.59 -15.36
CA LYS A 23 29.81 12.14 -15.63
C LYS A 23 29.57 11.32 -14.36
N LEU A 24 30.16 11.72 -13.23
CA LEU A 24 30.02 11.02 -11.96
C LEU A 24 28.72 11.42 -11.23
N HIS A 25 28.24 12.64 -11.47
CA HIS A 25 26.99 13.13 -10.93
C HIS A 25 25.80 12.22 -11.27
N ALA A 26 25.67 11.73 -12.51
CA ALA A 26 24.57 10.84 -12.88
C ALA A 26 24.54 9.54 -12.06
N LEU A 27 25.70 8.90 -11.87
CA LEU A 27 25.83 7.71 -11.03
C LEU A 27 25.52 8.02 -9.56
N ILE A 28 26.04 9.14 -9.05
CA ILE A 28 25.83 9.57 -7.66
C ILE A 28 24.36 9.89 -7.40
N VAL A 29 23.66 10.55 -8.32
CA VAL A 29 22.21 10.82 -8.22
C VAL A 29 21.41 9.54 -8.09
N ILE A 30 21.73 8.52 -8.89
CA ILE A 30 21.02 7.24 -8.85
C ILE A 30 21.27 6.53 -7.51
N ILE A 31 22.53 6.40 -7.11
CA ILE A 31 22.90 5.78 -5.81
C ILE A 31 22.21 6.51 -4.67
N PHE A 32 22.24 7.84 -4.71
CA PHE A 32 21.63 8.69 -3.71
C PHE A 32 20.11 8.55 -3.67
N PHE A 33 19.45 8.48 -4.81
CA PHE A 33 18.02 8.25 -4.88
C PHE A 33 17.65 6.95 -4.17
N PHE A 34 18.39 5.86 -4.41
CA PHE A 34 18.16 4.59 -3.71
C PHE A 34 18.43 4.67 -2.21
N ILE A 35 19.47 5.39 -1.78
CA ILE A 35 19.75 5.60 -0.35
C ILE A 35 18.63 6.42 0.31
N LEU A 36 18.18 7.49 -0.34
CA LEU A 36 17.09 8.34 0.14
C LEU A 36 15.78 7.54 0.21
N LEU A 37 15.50 6.76 -0.83
CA LEU A 37 14.33 5.89 -0.90
C LEU A 37 14.36 4.86 0.23
N TYR A 38 15.49 4.17 0.43
CA TYR A 38 15.68 3.23 1.54
C TYR A 38 15.47 3.92 2.89
N PHE A 39 16.05 5.10 3.09
CA PHE A 39 15.89 5.86 4.33
C PHE A 39 14.42 6.26 4.58
N LEU A 40 13.73 6.77 3.56
CA LEU A 40 12.31 7.12 3.64
C LEU A 40 11.43 5.90 3.93
N LEU A 41 11.71 4.77 3.29
CA LEU A 41 11.02 3.51 3.55
C LEU A 41 11.25 3.04 4.98
N SER A 42 12.50 2.91 5.41
CA SER A 42 12.83 2.37 6.72
C SER A 42 12.40 3.27 7.87
N MET A 43 12.46 4.59 7.71
CA MET A 43 12.22 5.51 8.81
C MET A 43 10.76 6.01 8.87
N LEU A 44 10.06 6.06 7.74
CA LEU A 44 8.68 6.56 7.70
C LEU A 44 7.71 5.44 7.36
N ALA A 45 7.91 4.76 6.22
CA ALA A 45 6.92 3.83 5.70
C ALA A 45 6.77 2.59 6.56
N ILE A 46 7.88 1.93 6.94
CA ILE A 46 7.86 0.72 7.78
C ILE A 46 7.22 0.97 9.15
N PRO A 47 7.67 1.93 9.98
CA PRO A 47 7.07 2.14 11.30
C PRO A 47 5.62 2.61 11.21
N PHE A 48 5.26 3.38 10.18
CA PHE A 48 3.86 3.76 9.94
C PHE A 48 3.00 2.54 9.60
N VAL A 49 3.49 1.63 8.75
CA VAL A 49 2.79 0.38 8.42
C VAL A 49 2.67 -0.54 9.64
N GLU A 50 3.72 -0.69 10.45
CA GLU A 50 3.68 -1.47 11.69
C GLU A 50 2.67 -0.89 12.68
N GLN A 51 2.67 0.44 12.85
CA GLN A 51 1.71 1.12 13.71
C GLN A 51 0.28 0.97 13.20
N LEU A 52 0.06 1.13 11.89
CA LEU A 52 -1.25 0.89 11.27
C LEU A 52 -1.70 -0.56 11.49
N LEU A 53 -0.82 -1.55 11.27
CA LEU A 53 -1.11 -2.96 11.49
C LEU A 53 -1.49 -3.25 12.94
N SER A 54 -0.85 -2.59 13.92
CA SER A 54 -1.20 -2.75 15.34
C SER A 54 -2.62 -2.25 15.66
N TYR A 55 -3.05 -1.14 15.04
CA TYR A 55 -4.43 -0.63 15.18
C TYR A 55 -5.44 -1.48 14.41
N VAL A 56 -5.04 -1.94 13.23
CA VAL A 56 -5.87 -2.80 12.38
C VAL A 56 -6.18 -4.11 13.10
N GLN A 57 -5.21 -4.72 13.77
CA GLN A 57 -5.40 -5.99 14.49
C GLN A 57 -6.24 -5.89 15.76
N THR A 58 -6.42 -4.69 16.33
CA THR A 58 -7.15 -4.51 17.60
C THR A 58 -8.64 -4.26 17.41
N VAL A 59 -9.07 -3.82 16.23
CA VAL A 59 -10.48 -3.50 15.96
C VAL A 59 -11.13 -4.61 15.10
N PRO A 60 -12.29 -5.17 15.52
CA PRO A 60 -12.98 -6.18 14.73
C PRO A 60 -13.27 -5.71 13.30
N TYR A 61 -13.10 -6.60 12.32
CA TYR A 61 -13.38 -6.37 10.88
C TYR A 61 -12.48 -5.34 10.17
N VAL A 62 -11.69 -4.54 10.89
CA VAL A 62 -10.74 -3.60 10.28
C VAL A 62 -9.64 -4.31 9.47
N PRO A 63 -9.07 -5.46 9.88
CA PRO A 63 -8.15 -6.23 9.04
C PRO A 63 -8.76 -6.64 7.72
N GLN A 64 -10.02 -7.10 7.75
CA GLN A 64 -10.78 -7.49 6.57
C GLN A 64 -11.04 -6.31 5.63
N LEU A 65 -11.30 -5.11 6.18
CA LEU A 65 -11.45 -3.88 5.41
C LEU A 65 -10.12 -3.44 4.76
N VAL A 66 -9.01 -3.46 5.52
CA VAL A 66 -7.69 -3.12 4.97
C VAL A 66 -7.29 -4.10 3.87
N TYR A 67 -7.49 -5.40 4.08
CA TYR A 67 -7.28 -6.42 3.05
C TYR A 67 -8.10 -6.14 1.80
N SER A 68 -9.40 -5.86 1.96
CA SER A 68 -10.30 -5.56 0.85
C SER A 68 -9.86 -4.31 0.07
N ALA A 69 -9.44 -3.26 0.77
CA ALA A 69 -8.98 -2.01 0.17
C ALA A 69 -7.67 -2.22 -0.62
N LEU A 70 -6.69 -2.92 -0.04
CA LEU A 70 -5.43 -3.24 -0.71
C LEU A 70 -5.65 -4.12 -1.94
N PHE A 71 -6.49 -5.14 -1.82
CA PHE A 71 -6.82 -6.04 -2.92
C PHE A 71 -7.54 -5.29 -4.07
N TYR A 72 -8.48 -4.40 -3.73
CA TYR A 72 -9.14 -3.53 -4.71
C TYR A 72 -8.16 -2.57 -5.38
N GLN A 73 -7.22 -1.99 -4.63
CA GLN A 73 -6.21 -1.08 -5.17
C GLN A 73 -5.27 -1.78 -6.16
N ILE A 74 -4.89 -3.03 -5.87
CA ILE A 74 -4.14 -3.86 -6.82
C ILE A 74 -4.95 -4.08 -8.10
N GLY A 75 -6.27 -4.28 -7.97
CA GLY A 75 -7.18 -4.36 -9.10
C GLY A 75 -7.19 -3.13 -9.99
N LEU A 76 -7.31 -1.94 -9.38
CA LEU A 76 -7.26 -0.67 -10.10
C LEU A 76 -5.93 -0.50 -10.83
N PHE A 77 -4.82 -0.91 -10.21
CA PHE A 77 -3.50 -0.86 -10.83
C PHE A 77 -3.41 -1.76 -12.07
N PHE A 78 -3.89 -3.00 -11.99
CA PHE A 78 -3.91 -3.87 -13.18
C PHE A 78 -4.89 -3.38 -14.23
N GLN A 79 -6.05 -2.85 -13.83
CA GLN A 79 -6.99 -2.24 -14.76
C GLN A 79 -6.33 -1.10 -15.53
N SER A 80 -5.68 -0.16 -14.84
CA SER A 80 -5.02 0.97 -15.51
C SER A 80 -3.91 0.51 -16.44
N LEU A 81 -3.17 -0.55 -16.08
CA LEU A 81 -2.14 -1.14 -16.94
C LEU A 81 -2.75 -1.69 -18.25
N PHE A 82 -3.91 -2.34 -18.18
CA PHE A 82 -4.59 -2.84 -19.38
C PHE A 82 -5.25 -1.73 -20.19
N ASP A 83 -5.78 -0.70 -19.53
CA ASP A 83 -6.38 0.46 -20.19
C ASP A 83 -5.33 1.27 -20.96
N GLU A 84 -4.12 1.42 -20.41
CA GLU A 84 -2.97 2.09 -21.07
C GLU A 84 -2.51 1.37 -22.35
N GLU A 85 -2.66 0.06 -22.43
CA GLU A 85 -2.26 -0.79 -23.56
C GLU A 85 -3.43 -1.09 -24.53
N GLU A 86 -4.51 -0.30 -24.48
CA GLU A 86 -5.72 -0.45 -25.31
C GLU A 86 -6.47 -1.79 -25.11
N TYR A 87 -6.24 -2.47 -23.98
CA TYR A 87 -6.89 -3.72 -23.58
C TYR A 87 -8.02 -3.50 -22.57
N GLU A 88 -8.85 -2.47 -22.75
CA GLU A 88 -9.91 -2.06 -21.82
C GLU A 88 -10.86 -3.22 -21.40
N THR A 89 -11.15 -4.13 -22.33
CA THR A 89 -12.01 -5.30 -22.04
C THR A 89 -11.38 -6.21 -21.00
N PHE A 90 -10.06 -6.43 -21.06
CA PHE A 90 -9.35 -7.22 -20.07
C PHE A 90 -9.24 -6.48 -18.74
N GLY A 91 -9.01 -5.16 -18.75
CA GLY A 91 -9.05 -4.33 -17.55
C GLY A 91 -10.41 -4.43 -16.83
N GLY A 92 -11.51 -4.35 -17.59
CA GLY A 92 -12.86 -4.55 -17.08
C GLY A 92 -13.07 -5.94 -16.46
N LEU A 93 -12.57 -7.00 -17.10
CA LEU A 93 -12.65 -8.38 -16.58
C LEU A 93 -11.85 -8.56 -15.28
N VAL A 94 -10.69 -7.92 -15.16
CA VAL A 94 -9.89 -7.94 -13.92
C VAL A 94 -10.69 -7.34 -12.77
N MET A 95 -11.27 -6.15 -12.96
CA MET A 95 -12.07 -5.52 -11.92
C MET A 95 -13.34 -6.30 -11.59
N PHE A 96 -13.99 -6.87 -12.60
CA PHE A 96 -15.14 -7.72 -12.38
C PHE A 96 -14.79 -8.93 -11.50
N SER A 97 -13.67 -9.60 -11.81
CA SER A 97 -13.17 -10.73 -11.04
C SER A 97 -12.86 -10.36 -9.59
N ILE A 98 -12.19 -9.22 -9.37
CA ILE A 98 -11.87 -8.72 -8.03
C ILE A 98 -13.13 -8.43 -7.22
N ARG A 99 -14.14 -7.79 -7.84
CA ARG A 99 -15.43 -7.52 -7.18
C ARG A 99 -16.14 -8.82 -6.78
N ILE A 100 -16.13 -9.85 -7.64
CA ILE A 100 -16.70 -11.16 -7.30
C ILE A 100 -15.96 -11.79 -6.10
N VAL A 101 -14.63 -11.79 -6.12
CA VAL A 101 -13.83 -12.36 -5.03
C VAL A 101 -14.13 -11.64 -3.71
N LEU A 102 -14.21 -10.30 -3.73
CA LEU A 102 -14.56 -9.51 -2.54
C LEU A 102 -16.00 -9.79 -2.07
N LEU A 103 -16.96 -9.94 -2.97
CA LEU A 103 -18.35 -10.30 -2.61
C LEU A 103 -18.43 -11.67 -1.93
N ILE A 104 -17.72 -12.66 -2.48
CA ILE A 104 -17.66 -14.01 -1.89
C ILE A 104 -17.01 -13.96 -0.51
N TYR A 105 -15.90 -13.24 -0.39
CA TYR A 105 -15.19 -13.04 0.87
C TYR A 105 -16.10 -12.45 1.95
N TRP A 106 -16.76 -11.32 1.65
CA TRP A 106 -17.65 -10.66 2.62
C TRP A 106 -18.90 -11.46 2.92
N SER A 107 -19.43 -12.22 1.96
CA SER A 107 -20.55 -13.14 2.21
C SER A 107 -20.16 -14.23 3.20
N SER A 108 -18.93 -14.76 3.11
CA SER A 108 -18.43 -15.76 4.04
C SER A 108 -18.21 -15.20 5.45
N GLU A 109 -17.68 -13.97 5.57
CA GLU A 109 -17.51 -13.29 6.86
C GLU A 109 -18.87 -12.98 7.50
N PHE A 110 -19.84 -12.50 6.70
CA PHE A 110 -21.20 -12.24 7.18
C PHE A 110 -21.91 -13.50 7.68
N ALA A 111 -21.75 -14.64 7.00
CA ALA A 111 -22.30 -15.92 7.45
C ALA A 111 -21.76 -16.33 8.83
N LYS A 112 -20.49 -16.08 9.13
CA LYS A 112 -19.90 -16.34 10.46
C LYS A 112 -20.55 -15.44 11.52
N VAL A 113 -20.78 -14.17 11.22
CA VAL A 113 -21.45 -13.24 12.14
C VAL A 113 -22.86 -13.70 12.46
N LEU A 114 -23.63 -14.09 11.43
CA LEU A 114 -24.98 -14.64 11.61
C LEU A 114 -24.98 -15.91 12.47
N SER A 115 -24.05 -16.83 12.20
CA SER A 115 -23.91 -18.07 13.00
C SER A 115 -23.60 -17.76 14.46
N ASN A 116 -22.68 -16.84 14.73
CA ASN A 116 -22.37 -16.41 16.09
C ASN A 116 -23.58 -15.79 16.78
N PHE A 117 -24.32 -14.91 16.09
CA PHE A 117 -25.52 -14.28 16.64
C PHE A 117 -26.61 -15.31 16.96
N SER A 118 -26.85 -16.27 16.07
CA SER A 118 -27.78 -17.38 16.29
C SER A 118 -27.41 -18.18 17.54
N SER A 119 -26.13 -18.50 17.71
CA SER A 119 -25.66 -19.27 18.87
C SER A 119 -25.80 -18.53 20.21
N ILE A 120 -25.76 -17.19 20.19
CA ILE A 120 -25.99 -16.36 21.38
C ILE A 120 -27.48 -16.37 21.71
N LEU A 121 -28.34 -16.26 20.68
CA LEU A 121 -29.78 -16.24 20.84
C LEU A 121 -30.32 -17.57 21.38
N GLU A 122 -29.78 -18.69 20.92
CA GLU A 122 -30.08 -20.04 21.45
C GLU A 122 -29.68 -20.23 22.91
N LYS A 123 -28.59 -19.57 23.38
CA LYS A 123 -28.14 -19.66 24.78
C LYS A 123 -28.93 -18.75 25.73
N LEU A 124 -29.69 -17.79 25.19
CA LEU A 124 -30.53 -16.88 25.96
C LEU A 124 -31.97 -17.40 26.14
N GLN A 125 -32.34 -18.44 25.40
CA GLN A 125 -33.62 -19.14 25.47
C GLN A 125 -33.54 -20.34 26.41
#